data_AF-A0A920FW46-F1
#
_entry.id   AF-A0A920FW46-F1
#
_cell.length_a   1.000
_cell.length_b   1.000
_cell.length_c   1.000
_cell.angle_alpha   90.00
_cell.angle_beta   90.00
_cell.angle_gamma   90.00
#
_symmetry.space_group_name_H-M   'P 1'
#
loop_
_entity.id
_entity.type
_entity.pdbx_description
1 polymer ?
#
loop_
_entity_poly.entity_id
_entity_poly.type
_entity_poly.pdbx_seq_one_letter_code
_entity_poly.pdbx_strand_id
1 'polypeptide(L)'
;MNTSKLSKIFDITERQDLLSQLVISSSGVFVKLCFALIFLLVVCSLLYLSEKALRSPWGRMMRAIRDNEDAAKAMGKNVVKQHLFIFMLGSAIIGFAGAMLVTYDGLFTPSSYQPLRYTFLIWVMVLLGGTGNNYGAILGAFVVWFIWIQSAPFALFVINLFTSQLDETNAIKLHLINSIPYFRYLMMGLGLLVVMRYRPMGLLPEKVLRN
;
A
#
# COMPACT_ATOMS: atom_id res chain seq x y z
N MET A 1 0.61 -28.74 21.01
CA MET A 1 1.26 -29.98 20.53
C MET A 1 0.45 -31.16 21.04
N ASN A 2 -0.35 -31.79 20.18
CA ASN A 2 -1.27 -32.85 20.57
C ASN A 2 -0.70 -34.20 20.09
N THR A 3 0.12 -34.83 20.93
CA THR A 3 0.87 -36.07 20.66
C THR A 3 -0.04 -37.29 20.42
N SER A 4 -1.34 -37.19 20.72
CA SER A 4 -2.31 -38.28 20.57
C SER A 4 -2.76 -38.58 19.13
N LYS A 5 -2.52 -37.69 18.14
CA LYS A 5 -2.87 -37.96 16.73
C LYS A 5 -1.78 -38.71 15.95
N LEU A 6 -0.55 -38.77 16.48
CA LEU A 6 0.58 -39.45 15.83
C LEU A 6 0.54 -40.97 15.91
N SER A 7 -0.20 -41.54 16.88
CA SER A 7 -0.24 -42.99 17.11
C SER A 7 -1.28 -43.74 16.27
N LYS A 8 -2.03 -43.05 15.40
CA LYS A 8 -3.03 -43.66 14.50
C LYS A 8 -2.62 -43.69 13.01
N ILE A 9 -1.42 -43.23 12.67
CA ILE A 9 -0.91 -43.19 11.30
C ILE A 9 0.28 -44.15 11.21
N PHE A 10 -0.03 -45.42 10.89
CA PHE A 10 0.95 -46.48 10.64
C PHE A 10 1.24 -46.70 9.15
N ASP A 11 0.62 -45.92 8.25
CA ASP A 11 0.92 -45.96 6.82
C ASP A 11 2.09 -45.02 6.48
N ILE A 12 3.15 -45.57 5.90
CA ILE A 12 4.37 -44.85 5.49
C ILE A 12 4.01 -43.77 4.44
N THR A 13 3.00 -44.07 3.63
CA THR A 13 2.48 -43.22 2.56
C THR A 13 1.86 -41.93 3.10
N GLU A 14 1.00 -42.02 4.12
CA GLU A 14 0.38 -40.84 4.76
C GLU A 14 1.42 -39.94 5.45
N ARG A 15 2.49 -40.52 6.04
CA ARG A 15 3.57 -39.72 6.64
C ARG A 15 4.38 -38.96 5.58
N GLN A 16 4.64 -39.58 4.44
CA GLN A 16 5.38 -38.96 3.35
C GLN A 16 4.59 -37.80 2.72
N ASP A 17 3.26 -37.95 2.60
CA ASP A 17 2.37 -36.88 2.14
C ASP A 17 2.30 -35.71 3.12
N LEU A 18 2.22 -35.98 4.44
CA LEU A 18 2.23 -34.92 5.45
C LEU A 18 3.58 -34.19 5.52
N LEU A 19 4.70 -34.90 5.38
CA LEU A 19 6.03 -34.28 5.36
C LEU A 19 6.23 -33.43 4.09
N SER A 20 5.79 -33.91 2.93
CA SER A 20 5.87 -33.14 1.69
C SER A 20 5.01 -31.87 1.76
N GLN A 21 3.78 -31.97 2.27
CA GLN A 21 2.92 -30.80 2.49
C GLN A 21 3.52 -29.80 3.48
N LEU A 22 4.15 -30.28 4.56
CA LEU A 22 4.81 -29.43 5.54
C LEU A 22 6.02 -28.71 4.93
N VAL A 23 6.84 -29.40 4.14
CA VAL A 23 8.01 -28.82 3.45
C VAL A 23 7.58 -27.79 2.42
N ILE A 24 6.56 -28.08 1.60
CA ILE A 24 6.02 -27.13 0.60
C ILE A 24 5.47 -25.88 1.30
N SER A 25 4.67 -26.06 2.36
CA SER A 25 4.08 -24.94 3.10
C SER A 25 5.16 -24.09 3.78
N SER A 26 6.15 -24.73 4.43
CA SER A 26 7.27 -24.05 5.09
C SER A 26 8.14 -23.28 4.10
N SER A 27 8.39 -23.87 2.93
CA SER A 27 9.16 -23.24 1.85
C SER A 27 8.43 -22.02 1.29
N GLY A 28 7.12 -22.12 1.08
CA GLY A 28 6.30 -20.99 0.64
C GLY A 28 6.28 -19.84 1.64
N VAL A 29 6.17 -20.13 2.94
CA VAL A 29 6.26 -19.12 4.00
C VAL A 29 7.66 -18.49 4.04
N PHE A 30 8.71 -19.28 3.93
CA PHE A 30 10.09 -18.80 3.93
C PHE A 30 10.36 -17.82 2.77
N VAL A 31 9.95 -18.16 1.55
CA VAL A 31 10.11 -17.28 0.38
C VAL A 31 9.36 -15.96 0.58
N LYS A 32 8.12 -16.01 1.10
CA LYS A 32 7.34 -14.81 1.38
C LYS A 32 7.98 -13.93 2.46
N LEU A 33 8.57 -14.54 3.50
CA LEU A 33 9.30 -13.81 4.53
C LEU A 33 10.57 -13.16 3.99
N CYS A 34 11.36 -13.87 3.19
CA CYS A 34 12.54 -13.30 2.53
C CYS A 34 12.17 -12.12 1.63
N PHE A 35 11.10 -12.27 0.84
CA PHE A 35 10.60 -11.18 -0.01
C PHE A 35 10.12 -9.99 0.82
N ALA A 36 9.38 -10.23 1.90
CA ALA A 36 8.95 -9.18 2.82
C ALA A 36 10.12 -8.44 3.48
N LEU A 37 11.20 -9.15 3.85
CA LEU A 37 12.42 -8.55 4.37
C LEU A 37 13.11 -7.66 3.33
N ILE A 38 13.27 -8.14 2.09
CA ILE A 38 13.84 -7.35 0.99
C ILE A 38 12.99 -6.09 0.75
N PHE A 39 11.68 -6.24 0.71
CA PHE A 39 10.75 -5.11 0.56
C PHE A 39 10.90 -4.09 1.69
N LEU A 40 10.93 -4.55 2.95
CA LEU A 40 11.12 -3.69 4.10
C LEU A 40 12.46 -2.96 4.04
N LEU A 41 13.54 -3.65 3.69
CA LEU A 41 14.87 -3.03 3.51
C LEU A 41 14.86 -1.94 2.45
N VAL A 42 14.21 -2.18 1.30
CA VAL A 42 14.08 -1.19 0.23
C VAL A 42 13.32 0.03 0.72
N VAL A 43 12.15 -0.16 1.35
CA VAL A 43 11.33 0.95 1.87
C VAL A 43 12.13 1.73 2.92
N CYS A 44 12.74 1.07 3.90
CA CYS A 44 13.55 1.74 4.93
C CYS A 44 14.73 2.50 4.33
N SER A 45 15.41 1.92 3.33
CA SER A 45 16.50 2.59 2.61
C SER A 45 16.03 3.85 1.88
N LEU A 46 14.93 3.75 1.13
CA LEU A 46 14.33 4.89 0.43
C LEU A 46 13.91 5.99 1.39
N LEU A 47 13.31 5.64 2.54
CA LEU A 47 12.91 6.59 3.56
C LEU A 47 14.11 7.32 4.18
N TYR A 48 15.16 6.57 4.52
CA TYR A 48 16.39 7.13 5.03
C TYR A 48 17.04 8.08 4.02
N LEU A 49 17.11 7.69 2.75
CA LEU A 49 17.65 8.52 1.68
C LEU A 49 16.81 9.77 1.44
N SER A 50 15.49 9.67 1.43
CA SER A 50 14.56 10.80 1.28
C SER A 50 14.66 11.79 2.43
N GLU A 51 14.72 11.32 3.68
CA GLU A 51 14.92 12.19 4.85
C GLU A 51 16.28 12.90 4.81
N LYS A 52 17.34 12.17 4.44
CA LYS A 52 18.68 12.74 4.29
C LYS A 52 18.71 13.78 3.17
N ALA A 53 18.06 13.51 2.04
CA ALA A 53 17.95 14.43 0.91
C ALA A 53 17.19 15.71 1.31
N LEU A 54 16.10 15.61 2.06
CA LEU A 54 15.31 16.75 2.53
C LEU A 54 16.09 17.68 3.47
N ARG A 55 16.98 17.15 4.31
CA ARG A 55 17.82 17.92 5.25
C ARG A 55 19.09 18.48 4.61
N SER A 56 19.51 17.89 3.48
CA SER A 56 20.69 18.34 2.73
C SER A 56 20.50 19.74 2.12
N PRO A 57 21.60 20.41 1.68
CA PRO A 57 21.51 21.67 0.95
C PRO A 57 20.63 21.58 -0.30
N TRP A 58 20.59 20.40 -0.94
CA TRP A 58 19.74 20.14 -2.10
C TRP A 58 18.25 20.20 -1.74
N GLY A 59 17.84 19.62 -0.61
CA GLY A 59 16.45 19.70 -0.13
C GLY A 59 16.01 21.12 0.24
N ARG A 60 16.90 21.95 0.80
CA ARG A 60 16.62 23.38 1.05
C ARG A 60 16.44 24.16 -0.24
N MET A 61 17.26 23.88 -1.24
CA MET A 61 17.12 24.47 -2.58
C MET A 61 15.78 24.09 -3.22
N MET A 62 15.33 22.83 -3.08
CA MET A 62 14.03 22.41 -3.62
C MET A 62 12.85 23.11 -2.95
N ARG A 63 12.91 23.33 -1.63
CA ARG A 63 11.86 24.10 -0.94
C ARG A 63 11.81 25.54 -1.42
N ALA A 64 12.96 26.19 -1.61
CA ALA A 64 13.02 27.54 -2.18
C ALA A 64 12.42 27.61 -3.59
N ILE A 65 12.70 26.60 -4.44
CA ILE A 65 12.09 26.50 -5.78
C ILE A 65 10.58 26.30 -5.70
N ARG A 66 10.09 25.47 -4.76
CA ARG A 66 8.65 25.23 -4.53
C ARG A 66 7.93 26.50 -4.07
N ASP A 67 8.55 27.30 -3.21
CA ASP A 67 7.92 28.49 -2.62
C ASP A 67 7.88 29.68 -3.60
N ASN A 68 8.96 29.91 -4.37
CA ASN A 68 8.99 30.89 -5.45
C ASN A 68 10.02 30.54 -6.53
N GLU A 69 9.54 30.03 -7.66
CA GLU A 69 10.38 29.61 -8.78
C GLU A 69 11.15 30.78 -9.42
N ASP A 70 10.51 31.93 -9.60
CA ASP A 70 11.09 33.09 -10.27
C ASP A 70 12.21 33.72 -9.43
N ALA A 71 12.02 33.77 -8.11
CA ALA A 71 13.07 34.20 -7.19
C ALA A 71 14.27 33.25 -7.21
N ALA A 72 14.03 31.93 -7.25
CA ALA A 72 15.11 30.94 -7.34
C ALA A 72 15.91 31.06 -8.65
N LYS A 73 15.23 31.35 -9.78
CA LYS A 73 15.88 31.62 -11.08
C LYS A 73 16.72 32.90 -11.03
N ALA A 74 16.19 33.98 -10.44
CA ALA A 74 16.91 35.24 -10.28
C ALA A 74 18.19 35.10 -9.44
N MET A 75 18.18 34.18 -8.46
CA MET A 75 19.35 33.82 -7.64
C MET A 75 20.35 32.88 -8.34
N GLY A 76 20.22 32.69 -9.66
CA GLY A 76 21.16 31.92 -10.49
C GLY A 76 21.00 30.39 -10.37
N LYS A 77 19.89 29.89 -9.81
CA LYS A 77 19.62 28.43 -9.76
C LYS A 77 18.94 27.97 -11.05
N ASN A 78 19.48 26.92 -11.66
CA ASN A 78 18.86 26.30 -12.83
C ASN A 78 17.70 25.39 -12.40
N VAL A 79 16.47 25.93 -12.38
CA VAL A 79 15.27 25.20 -11.98
C VAL A 79 14.97 24.01 -12.89
N VAL A 80 15.13 24.17 -14.21
CA VAL A 80 14.82 23.12 -15.19
C VAL A 80 15.67 21.87 -14.94
N LYS A 81 16.97 22.05 -14.68
CA LYS A 81 17.88 20.93 -14.33
C LYS A 81 17.44 20.21 -13.06
N GLN A 82 16.93 20.95 -12.08
CA GLN A 82 16.48 20.37 -10.82
C GLN A 82 15.16 19.59 -10.97
N HIS A 83 14.20 20.09 -11.73
CA HIS A 83 12.97 19.36 -12.06
C HIS A 83 13.27 18.07 -12.83
N LEU A 84 14.16 18.11 -13.82
CA LEU A 84 14.58 16.91 -14.55
C LEU A 84 15.24 15.87 -13.64
N PHE A 85 16.08 16.31 -12.71
CA PHE A 85 16.72 15.40 -11.75
C PHE A 85 15.69 14.72 -10.83
N ILE A 86 14.73 15.48 -10.29
CA ILE A 86 13.64 14.93 -9.47
C ILE A 86 12.78 13.96 -10.28
N PHE A 87 12.45 14.30 -11.53
CA PHE A 87 11.65 13.45 -12.39
C PHE A 87 12.35 12.11 -12.69
N MET A 88 13.65 12.15 -12.98
CA MET A 88 14.45 10.95 -13.21
C MET A 88 14.53 10.07 -11.95
N LEU A 89 14.77 10.69 -10.79
CA LEU A 89 14.86 9.98 -9.50
C LEU A 89 13.52 9.34 -9.13
N GLY A 90 12.42 10.08 -9.27
CA GLY A 90 11.06 9.57 -9.04
C GLY A 90 10.70 8.41 -9.98
N SER A 91 11.04 8.52 -11.27
CA SER A 91 10.80 7.44 -12.25
C SER A 91 11.58 6.17 -11.92
N ALA A 92 12.83 6.31 -11.46
CA ALA A 92 13.64 5.16 -11.04
C ALA A 92 13.02 4.44 -9.82
N ILE A 93 12.53 5.19 -8.83
CA ILE A 93 11.88 4.62 -7.64
C ILE A 93 10.57 3.91 -8.02
N ILE A 94 9.73 4.52 -8.86
CA ILE A 94 8.46 3.94 -9.30
C ILE A 94 8.71 2.68 -10.15
N GLY A 95 9.73 2.69 -11.02
CA GLY A 95 10.13 1.53 -11.79
C GLY A 95 10.54 0.35 -10.90
N PHE A 96 11.32 0.61 -9.85
CA PHE A 96 11.69 -0.42 -8.88
C PHE A 96 10.46 -0.97 -8.13
N ALA A 97 9.56 -0.08 -7.68
CA ALA A 97 8.31 -0.49 -7.03
C ALA A 97 7.43 -1.36 -7.95
N GLY A 98 7.34 -1.04 -9.24
CA GLY A 98 6.62 -1.82 -10.23
C GLY A 98 7.21 -3.22 -10.46
N ALA A 99 8.54 -3.32 -10.54
CA ALA A 99 9.23 -4.61 -10.66
C ALA A 99 8.94 -5.53 -9.47
N MET A 100 8.94 -4.98 -8.24
CA MET A 100 8.57 -5.72 -7.05
C MET A 100 7.10 -6.16 -7.06
N LEU A 101 6.19 -5.29 -7.49
CA LEU A 101 4.76 -5.61 -7.58
C LEU A 101 4.51 -6.80 -8.51
N VAL A 102 5.07 -6.77 -9.73
CA VAL A 102 4.90 -7.86 -10.71
C VAL A 102 5.54 -9.15 -10.21
N THR A 103 6.68 -9.06 -9.53
CA THR A 103 7.33 -10.24 -8.93
C THR A 103 6.46 -10.87 -7.83
N TYR A 104 5.74 -10.06 -7.05
CA TYR A 104 4.84 -10.53 -6.01
C TYR A 104 3.55 -11.15 -6.56
N ASP A 105 2.92 -10.50 -7.55
CA ASP A 105 1.67 -10.99 -8.15
C ASP A 105 1.90 -12.16 -9.11
N GLY A 106 3.12 -12.31 -9.66
CA GLY A 106 3.55 -13.42 -10.54
C GLY A 106 2.96 -13.39 -11.95
N LEU A 107 1.80 -12.76 -12.12
CA LEU A 107 1.09 -12.62 -13.39
C LEU A 107 0.46 -11.23 -13.47
N PHE A 108 0.62 -10.57 -14.61
CA PHE A 108 -0.02 -9.28 -14.87
C PHE A 108 -0.80 -9.33 -16.18
N THR A 109 -2.13 -9.37 -16.09
CA THR A 109 -3.02 -9.36 -17.26
C THR A 109 -3.63 -7.98 -17.48
N PRO A 110 -3.86 -7.55 -18.73
CA PRO A 110 -4.51 -6.26 -19.01
C PRO A 110 -5.88 -6.12 -18.35
N SER A 111 -6.63 -7.22 -18.22
CA SER A 111 -7.96 -7.25 -17.56
C SER A 111 -7.91 -7.00 -16.05
N SER A 112 -6.78 -7.29 -15.41
CA SER A 112 -6.59 -7.05 -13.96
C SER A 112 -6.21 -5.60 -13.66
N TYR A 113 -5.83 -4.82 -14.68
CA TYR A 113 -5.42 -3.43 -14.51
C TYR A 113 -6.63 -2.51 -14.42
N GLN A 114 -7.10 -2.29 -13.19
CA GLN A 114 -8.18 -1.34 -12.90
C GLN A 114 -7.58 0.00 -12.49
N PRO A 115 -7.77 1.10 -13.27
CA PRO A 115 -7.22 2.41 -12.93
C PRO A 115 -7.60 2.89 -11.53
N LEU A 116 -8.85 2.64 -11.10
CA LEU A 116 -9.32 2.98 -9.74
C LEU A 116 -8.47 2.36 -8.63
N ARG A 117 -7.87 1.18 -8.87
CA ARG A 117 -7.03 0.48 -7.89
C ARG A 117 -5.57 0.93 -7.94
N TYR A 118 -5.02 1.19 -9.12
CA TYR A 118 -3.57 1.41 -9.29
C TYR A 118 -3.16 2.87 -9.42
N THR A 119 -4.04 3.78 -9.83
CA THR A 119 -3.71 5.21 -9.93
C THR A 119 -4.42 6.00 -8.85
N PHE A 120 -5.74 5.94 -8.82
CA PHE A 120 -6.55 6.74 -7.89
C PHE A 120 -6.24 6.40 -6.43
N LEU A 121 -6.07 5.13 -6.11
CA LEU A 121 -5.74 4.68 -4.75
C LEU A 121 -4.40 5.27 -4.25
N ILE A 122 -3.38 5.33 -5.11
CA ILE A 122 -2.07 5.91 -4.75
C ILE A 122 -2.21 7.42 -4.49
N TRP A 123 -2.99 8.13 -5.31
CA TRP A 123 -3.30 9.54 -5.05
C TRP A 123 -3.99 9.73 -3.71
N VAL A 124 -4.97 8.87 -3.38
CA VAL A 124 -5.65 8.90 -2.06
C VAL A 124 -4.67 8.64 -0.93
N MET A 125 -3.73 7.69 -1.06
CA MET A 125 -2.68 7.44 -0.06
C MET A 125 -1.85 8.69 0.22
N VAL A 126 -1.42 9.40 -0.82
CA VAL A 126 -0.59 10.61 -0.67
C VAL A 126 -1.39 11.79 -0.12
N LEU A 127 -2.61 12.01 -0.61
CA LEU A 127 -3.49 13.07 -0.13
C LEU A 127 -3.86 12.89 1.34
N LEU A 128 -4.18 11.66 1.73
CA LEU A 128 -4.54 11.31 3.11
C LEU A 128 -3.32 11.43 4.05
N GLY A 129 -2.14 11.06 3.58
CA GLY A 129 -0.89 11.20 4.33
C GLY A 129 -0.40 12.63 4.52
N GLY A 130 -0.59 13.48 3.50
CA GLY A 130 -0.09 14.86 3.42
C GLY A 130 1.12 14.97 2.47
N THR A 131 1.12 15.98 1.60
CA THR A 131 2.06 16.11 0.48
C THR A 131 3.46 16.62 0.87
N GLY A 132 3.64 17.13 2.09
CA GLY A 132 4.89 17.79 2.51
C GLY A 132 5.73 17.02 3.54
N ASN A 133 5.38 15.77 3.88
CA ASN A 133 6.11 14.99 4.88
C ASN A 133 6.21 13.51 4.47
N ASN A 134 7.44 12.97 4.40
CA ASN A 134 7.69 11.56 4.07
C ASN A 134 6.99 10.62 5.04
N TYR A 135 7.02 10.92 6.34
CA TYR A 135 6.35 10.10 7.36
C TYR A 135 4.82 10.15 7.21
N GLY A 136 4.28 11.30 6.77
CA GLY A 136 2.86 11.45 6.46
C GLY A 136 2.45 10.55 5.30
N ALA A 137 3.23 10.53 4.21
CA ALA A 137 2.97 9.67 3.06
C ALA A 137 2.92 8.17 3.42
N ILE A 138 3.82 7.69 4.28
CA ILE A 138 3.81 6.28 4.75
C ILE A 138 2.57 6.00 5.58
N LEU A 139 2.24 6.89 6.51
CA LEU A 139 1.07 6.72 7.37
C LEU A 139 -0.21 6.74 6.54
N GLY A 140 -0.29 7.62 5.53
CA GLY A 140 -1.37 7.65 4.56
C GLY A 140 -1.50 6.35 3.77
N ALA A 141 -0.38 5.83 3.26
CA ALA A 141 -0.33 4.53 2.58
C ALA A 141 -0.81 3.39 3.49
N PHE A 142 -0.35 3.35 4.74
CA PHE A 142 -0.74 2.34 5.72
C PHE A 142 -2.22 2.42 6.09
N VAL A 143 -2.76 3.61 6.32
CA VAL A 143 -4.18 3.81 6.67
C VAL A 143 -5.08 3.41 5.52
N VAL A 144 -4.78 3.83 4.29
CA VAL A 144 -5.59 3.45 3.13
C VAL A 144 -5.50 1.95 2.86
N TRP A 145 -4.30 1.36 2.99
CA TRP A 145 -4.13 -0.09 2.91
C TRP A 145 -4.97 -0.82 3.98
N PHE A 146 -4.98 -0.31 5.21
CA PHE A 146 -5.78 -0.86 6.30
C PHE A 146 -7.28 -0.75 6.02
N ILE A 147 -7.76 0.39 5.53
CA ILE A 147 -9.16 0.56 5.12
C ILE A 147 -9.50 -0.40 3.97
N TRP A 148 -8.61 -0.56 2.99
CA TRP A 148 -8.80 -1.47 1.87
C TRP A 148 -8.96 -2.92 2.33
N ILE A 149 -8.07 -3.42 3.19
CA ILE A 149 -8.14 -4.80 3.66
C ILE A 149 -9.37 -5.03 4.56
N GLN A 150 -9.70 -4.08 5.44
CA GLN A 150 -10.84 -4.21 6.36
C GLN A 150 -12.20 -3.94 5.72
N SER A 151 -12.26 -3.28 4.57
CA SER A 151 -13.52 -3.01 3.88
C SER A 151 -14.26 -4.28 3.46
N ALA A 152 -13.55 -5.35 3.08
CA ALA A 152 -14.15 -6.62 2.67
C ALA A 152 -14.81 -7.40 3.83
N PRO A 153 -14.12 -7.69 4.96
CA PRO A 153 -14.77 -8.33 6.09
C PRO A 153 -15.86 -7.45 6.71
N PHE A 154 -15.69 -6.13 6.69
CA PHE A 154 -16.73 -5.20 7.14
C PHE A 154 -17.99 -5.27 6.25
N ALA A 155 -17.82 -5.29 4.92
CA ALA A 155 -18.94 -5.47 3.99
C ALA A 155 -19.68 -6.79 4.25
N LEU A 156 -18.94 -7.89 4.41
CA LEU A 156 -19.50 -9.20 4.73
C LEU A 156 -20.27 -9.19 6.04
N PHE A 157 -19.70 -8.57 7.08
CA PHE A 157 -20.36 -8.41 8.37
C PHE A 157 -21.69 -7.66 8.24
N VAL A 158 -21.70 -6.53 7.52
CA VAL A 158 -22.92 -5.74 7.28
C VAL A 158 -23.96 -6.55 6.50
N ILE A 159 -23.56 -7.21 5.41
CA ILE A 159 -24.47 -8.04 4.60
C ILE A 159 -25.07 -9.17 5.45
N ASN A 160 -24.26 -9.88 6.23
CA ASN A 160 -24.73 -10.96 7.09
C ASN A 160 -25.64 -10.47 8.22
N LEU A 161 -25.40 -9.27 8.76
CA LEU A 161 -26.26 -8.65 9.76
C LEU A 161 -27.68 -8.43 9.21
N PHE A 162 -27.80 -7.79 8.05
CA PHE A 162 -29.09 -7.49 7.41
C PHE A 162 -29.75 -8.73 6.78
N THR A 163 -28.97 -9.71 6.36
CA THR A 163 -29.43 -10.90 5.62
C THR A 163 -29.47 -12.15 6.51
N SER A 164 -29.44 -11.97 7.83
CA SER A 164 -29.40 -13.06 8.83
C SER A 164 -30.63 -13.97 8.79
N GLN A 165 -31.76 -13.49 8.27
CA GLN A 165 -33.04 -14.20 8.20
C GLN A 165 -33.33 -14.77 6.80
N LEU A 166 -32.44 -14.56 5.84
CA LEU A 166 -32.63 -14.96 4.45
C LEU A 166 -31.76 -16.19 4.14
N ASP A 167 -32.40 -17.19 3.53
CA ASP A 167 -31.77 -18.42 3.03
C ASP A 167 -30.59 -18.13 2.09
N GLU A 168 -29.60 -19.03 2.08
CA GLU A 168 -28.31 -18.84 1.39
C GLU A 168 -28.44 -18.75 -0.14
N THR A 169 -29.51 -19.31 -0.69
CA THR A 169 -29.84 -19.35 -2.12
C THR A 169 -30.62 -18.13 -2.63
N ASN A 170 -31.01 -17.20 -1.75
CA ASN A 170 -31.76 -16.01 -2.18
C ASN A 170 -30.94 -15.14 -3.14
N ALA A 171 -31.54 -14.80 -4.29
CA ALA A 171 -30.90 -14.00 -5.33
C ALA A 171 -30.37 -12.66 -4.81
N ILE A 172 -31.05 -12.05 -3.83
CA ILE A 172 -30.64 -10.78 -3.20
C ILE A 172 -29.34 -10.94 -2.40
N LYS A 173 -29.23 -12.00 -1.58
CA LYS A 173 -28.03 -12.27 -0.78
C LYS A 173 -26.82 -12.54 -1.67
N LEU A 174 -27.01 -13.35 -2.71
CA LEU A 174 -25.99 -13.64 -3.72
C LEU A 174 -25.53 -12.37 -4.46
N HIS A 175 -26.46 -11.49 -4.85
CA HIS A 175 -26.12 -10.22 -5.49
C HIS A 175 -25.32 -9.29 -4.56
N LEU A 176 -25.70 -9.19 -3.29
CA LEU A 176 -24.98 -8.39 -2.28
C LEU A 176 -23.55 -8.92 -2.05
N ILE A 177 -23.38 -10.23 -1.96
CA ILE A 177 -22.04 -10.85 -1.82
C ILE A 177 -21.17 -10.57 -3.05
N ASN A 178 -21.73 -10.69 -4.25
CA ASN A 178 -21.00 -10.37 -5.48
C ASN A 178 -20.62 -8.88 -5.59
N SER A 179 -21.29 -8.00 -4.83
CA SER A 179 -21.02 -6.56 -4.82
C SER A 179 -19.88 -6.14 -3.88
N ILE A 180 -19.35 -7.05 -3.04
CA ILE A 180 -18.27 -6.76 -2.08
C ILE A 180 -17.03 -6.09 -2.70
N PRO A 181 -16.55 -6.48 -3.90
CA PRO A 181 -15.41 -5.80 -4.52
C PRO A 181 -15.64 -4.29 -4.72
N TYR A 182 -16.87 -3.88 -5.04
CA TYR A 182 -17.23 -2.47 -5.24
C TYR A 182 -17.33 -1.70 -3.93
N PHE A 183 -17.70 -2.37 -2.84
CA PHE A 183 -17.78 -1.78 -1.51
C PHE A 183 -16.42 -1.25 -1.02
N ARG A 184 -15.31 -1.85 -1.47
CA ARG A 184 -13.95 -1.37 -1.17
C ARG A 184 -13.74 0.07 -1.66
N TYR A 185 -14.18 0.37 -2.88
CA TYR A 185 -14.06 1.71 -3.46
C TYR A 185 -14.94 2.73 -2.76
N LEU A 186 -16.15 2.31 -2.34
CA LEU A 186 -17.05 3.15 -1.53
C LEU A 186 -16.40 3.52 -0.19
N MET A 187 -15.88 2.54 0.54
CA MET A 187 -15.23 2.76 1.84
C MET A 187 -14.00 3.66 1.72
N MET A 188 -13.23 3.53 0.64
CA MET A 188 -12.10 4.44 0.36
C MET A 188 -12.56 5.87 0.10
N GLY A 189 -13.60 6.06 -0.73
CA GLY A 189 -14.13 7.40 -1.01
C GLY A 189 -14.68 8.06 0.26
N LEU A 190 -15.36 7.29 1.11
CA LEU A 190 -15.87 7.75 2.39
C LEU A 190 -14.72 8.07 3.36
N GLY A 191 -13.68 7.23 3.41
CA GLY A 191 -12.47 7.48 4.17
C GLY A 191 -11.75 8.77 3.75
N LEU A 192 -11.63 9.01 2.44
CA LEU A 192 -11.06 10.25 1.90
C LEU A 192 -11.90 11.47 2.33
N LEU A 193 -13.22 11.43 2.18
CA LEU A 193 -14.11 12.53 2.55
C LEU A 193 -14.02 12.87 4.05
N VAL A 194 -13.97 11.84 4.91
CA VAL A 194 -13.79 12.03 6.35
C VAL A 194 -12.45 12.69 6.65
N VAL A 195 -11.35 12.23 6.06
CA VAL A 195 -10.04 12.84 6.31
C VAL A 195 -9.98 14.27 5.77
N MET A 196 -10.47 14.53 4.56
CA MET A 196 -10.49 15.89 4.01
C MET A 196 -11.35 16.84 4.85
N ARG A 197 -12.45 16.33 5.44
CA ARG A 197 -13.31 17.11 6.34
C ARG A 197 -12.64 17.47 7.65
N TYR A 198 -11.90 16.56 8.28
CA TYR A 198 -11.32 16.79 9.62
C TYR A 198 -9.85 17.25 9.59
N ARG A 199 -9.10 16.94 8.54
CA ARG A 199 -7.65 17.18 8.41
C ARG A 199 -7.29 17.50 6.94
N PRO A 200 -7.63 18.70 6.44
CA PRO A 200 -7.42 19.08 5.03
C PRO A 200 -5.95 19.13 4.59
N MET A 201 -4.99 19.20 5.54
CA MET A 201 -3.55 19.16 5.26
C MET A 201 -2.95 17.73 5.33
N GLY A 202 -3.79 16.70 5.46
CA GLY A 202 -3.38 15.31 5.68
C GLY A 202 -3.20 14.96 7.17
N LEU A 203 -2.94 13.67 7.45
CA LEU A 203 -2.82 13.16 8.81
C LEU A 203 -1.58 13.69 9.56
N LEU A 204 -0.47 13.91 8.86
CA LEU A 204 0.77 14.45 9.44
C LEU A 204 1.31 15.60 8.57
N PRO A 205 0.85 16.84 8.78
CA PRO A 205 1.24 17.99 7.96
C PRO A 205 2.74 18.31 8.09
N GLU A 206 3.28 18.97 7.06
CA GLU A 206 4.68 19.42 7.03
C GLU A 206 4.98 20.33 8.22
N LYS A 207 6.03 19.99 8.99
CA LYS A 207 6.55 20.90 10.02
C LYS A 207 7.29 22.03 9.31
N VAL A 208 6.73 23.23 9.32
CA VAL A 208 7.43 24.44 8.90
C VAL A 208 8.59 24.65 9.86
N LEU A 209 9.82 24.42 9.38
CA LEU A 209 11.04 24.72 10.13
C LEU A 209 11.17 26.24 10.19
N ARG A 210 10.56 26.85 11.21
CA ARG A 210 10.78 28.24 11.56
C ARG A 210 12.13 28.32 12.26
N ASN A 211 13.15 28.73 11.50
CA ASN A 211 14.38 29.27 12.10
C ASN A 211 14.10 30.65 12.68
#